data_AF-A0A4R6KIT6-F1
#
_entry.id   AF-A0A4R6KIT6-F1
#
_cell.length_a   1.000
_cell.length_b   1.000
_cell.length_c   1.000
_cell.angle_alpha   90.00
_cell.angle_beta   90.00
_cell.angle_gamma   90.00
#
_symmetry.space_group_name_H-M   'P 1'
#
loop_
_entity.id
_entity.type
_entity.pdbx_description
1 polymer ?
#
loop_
_entity_poly.entity_id
_entity_poly.type
_entity_poly.pdbx_seq_one_letter_code
_entity_poly.pdbx_strand_id
1 'polypeptide(L)'
;MSLFVSDRAIGSEQDALDLIADAYHLHQAEWVVLQRDQLPAEFFTLSSGVAGAIVQKFVNYRMRLAVVGDVSAHEAASKPFRDWVRETNRGKDVWFVPDLASFEERRR
;
A
#
# COMPACT_ATOMS: atom_id res chain seq x y z
N MET A 1 4.61 -12.67 12.36
CA MET A 1 4.59 -11.75 11.21
C MET A 1 4.80 -10.34 11.73
N SER A 2 5.96 -9.76 11.42
CA SER A 2 6.37 -8.40 11.79
C SER A 2 5.80 -7.38 10.80
N LEU A 3 5.50 -6.18 11.29
CA LEU A 3 5.03 -5.06 10.47
C LEU A 3 5.80 -3.79 10.82
N PHE A 4 5.92 -2.91 9.84
CA PHE A 4 6.43 -1.55 9.99
C PHE A 4 5.35 -0.56 9.58
N VAL A 5 4.85 0.23 10.54
CA VAL A 5 3.98 1.38 10.25
C VAL A 5 4.88 2.56 9.96
N SER A 6 4.89 3.00 8.71
CA SER A 6 5.71 4.14 8.30
C SER A 6 5.02 5.45 8.66
N ASP A 7 5.82 6.44 9.05
CA ASP A 7 5.44 7.85 9.18
C ASP A 7 5.80 8.67 7.93
N ARG A 8 6.43 8.05 6.93
CA ARG A 8 6.96 8.72 5.73
C ARG A 8 5.99 8.68 4.55
N ALA A 9 5.81 9.84 3.91
CA ALA A 9 5.13 9.93 2.63
C ALA A 9 6.03 9.41 1.49
N ILE A 10 5.45 8.71 0.52
CA ILE A 10 6.17 8.20 -0.66
C ILE A 10 5.41 8.58 -1.94
N GLY A 11 6.11 9.05 -2.96
CA GLY A 11 5.49 9.48 -4.22
C GLY A 11 6.13 8.89 -5.48
N SER A 12 7.25 8.17 -5.32
CA SER A 12 8.04 7.65 -6.43
C SER A 12 8.51 6.21 -6.20
N GLU A 13 9.06 5.60 -7.24
CA GLU A 13 9.73 4.30 -7.16
C GLU A 13 10.92 4.30 -6.19
N GLN A 14 11.67 5.41 -6.14
CA GLN A 14 12.84 5.52 -5.25
C GLN A 14 12.39 5.58 -3.79
N ASP A 15 11.37 6.39 -3.48
CA ASP A 15 10.84 6.48 -2.11
C ASP A 15 10.32 5.12 -1.61
N ALA A 16 9.71 4.33 -2.50
CA ALA A 16 9.25 2.98 -2.22
C ALA A 16 10.41 2.02 -1.95
N LEU A 17 11.47 2.07 -2.78
CA LEU A 17 12.68 1.25 -2.58
C LEU A 17 13.36 1.56 -1.26
N ASP A 18 13.54 2.84 -0.94
CA ASP A 18 14.12 3.27 0.33
C ASP A 18 13.27 2.75 1.50
N LEU A 19 11.94 2.75 1.36
CA LEU A 19 11.04 2.34 2.43
C LEU A 19 11.10 0.82 2.66
N ILE A 20 11.19 0.06 1.57
CA ILE A 20 11.39 -1.39 1.61
C ILE A 20 12.73 -1.72 2.26
N ALA A 21 13.79 -0.98 1.95
CA ALA A 21 15.10 -1.17 2.56
C ALA A 21 15.06 -0.94 4.07
N ASP A 22 14.44 0.16 4.53
CA ASP A 22 14.26 0.46 5.96
C ASP A 22 13.43 -0.62 6.65
N ALA A 23 12.29 -0.99 6.07
CA ALA A 23 11.40 -2.03 6.58
C ALA A 23 12.12 -3.37 6.75
N TYR A 24 12.95 -3.74 5.77
CA TYR A 24 13.71 -4.98 5.80
C TYR A 24 14.86 -4.91 6.82
N HIS A 25 15.72 -3.91 6.75
CA HIS A 25 16.95 -3.86 7.54
C HIS A 25 16.71 -3.45 8.99
N LEU A 26 15.89 -2.42 9.22
CA LEU A 26 15.71 -1.82 10.55
C LEU A 26 14.58 -2.49 11.33
N HIS A 27 13.53 -2.94 10.63
CA HIS A 27 12.32 -3.46 11.27
C HIS A 27 12.13 -4.97 11.10
N GLN A 28 12.90 -5.62 10.22
CA GLN A 28 12.73 -7.03 9.85
C GLN A 28 11.27 -7.33 9.50
N ALA A 29 10.59 -6.38 8.84
CA ALA A 29 9.15 -6.41 8.61
C ALA A 29 8.78 -7.27 7.39
N GLU A 30 7.65 -7.96 7.48
CA GLU A 30 7.02 -8.62 6.34
C GLU A 30 5.97 -7.73 5.66
N TRP A 31 5.41 -6.79 6.44
CA TRP A 31 4.44 -5.80 5.99
C TRP A 31 4.95 -4.39 6.22
N VAL A 32 4.74 -3.54 5.21
CA VAL A 32 4.77 -2.09 5.36
C VAL A 32 3.33 -1.58 5.39
N VAL A 33 3.04 -0.73 6.35
CA VAL A 33 1.74 -0.06 6.49
C VAL A 33 1.93 1.42 6.20
N LEU A 34 1.18 1.93 5.23
CA LEU A 34 1.11 3.34 4.86
C LEU A 34 -0.31 3.86 5.09
N GLN A 35 -0.44 5.05 5.65
CA GLN A 35 -1.69 5.79 5.66
C GLN A 35 -2.01 6.27 4.23
N ARG A 36 -3.28 6.32 3.85
CA ARG A 36 -3.69 6.78 2.51
C ARG A 36 -3.14 8.18 2.20
N ASP A 37 -3.04 9.04 3.21
CA ASP A 37 -2.61 10.44 3.07
C ASP A 37 -1.07 10.57 2.91
N GLN A 38 -0.33 9.47 3.07
CA GLN A 38 1.11 9.38 2.76
C GLN A 38 1.37 9.08 1.28
N LEU A 39 0.32 8.83 0.50
CA LEU A 39 0.40 8.57 -0.93
C LEU A 39 -0.09 9.81 -1.70
N PRO A 40 0.54 10.12 -2.85
CA PRO A 40 0.11 11.23 -3.68
C PRO A 40 -1.27 10.96 -4.30
N ALA A 41 -2.01 12.02 -4.65
CA ALA A 41 -3.34 11.88 -5.26
C ALA A 41 -3.31 11.04 -6.56
N GLU A 42 -2.20 11.13 -7.30
CA GLU A 42 -1.90 10.36 -8.50
C GLU A 42 -1.90 8.84 -8.25
N PHE A 43 -1.57 8.39 -7.04
CA PHE A 43 -1.67 6.98 -6.67
C PHE A 43 -3.11 6.44 -6.85
N PHE A 44 -4.10 7.24 -6.48
CA PHE A 44 -5.52 6.86 -6.60
C PHE A 44 -6.08 7.01 -8.02
N THR A 45 -5.28 7.56 -8.94
CA THR A 45 -5.63 7.73 -10.35
C THR A 45 -4.81 6.74 -11.19
N LEU A 46 -5.31 5.52 -11.43
CA LEU A 46 -4.52 4.44 -12.04
C LEU A 46 -3.87 4.78 -13.39
N SER A 47 -4.48 5.65 -14.19
CA SER A 47 -3.91 6.10 -15.47
C SER A 47 -2.64 6.96 -15.31
N SER A 48 -2.33 7.44 -14.10
CA SER A 48 -1.08 8.14 -13.80
C SER A 48 0.14 7.22 -13.86
N GLY A 49 -0.06 5.91 -13.69
CA GLY A 49 1.00 4.92 -13.56
C GLY A 49 1.69 4.88 -12.18
N VAL A 50 1.44 5.84 -11.30
CA VAL A 50 2.14 5.98 -10.00
C VAL A 50 1.87 4.78 -9.09
N ALA A 51 0.61 4.36 -8.93
CA ALA A 51 0.27 3.19 -8.12
C ALA A 51 0.94 1.91 -8.62
N GLY A 52 0.94 1.69 -9.94
CA GLY A 52 1.59 0.53 -10.54
C GLY A 52 3.10 0.54 -10.26
N ALA A 53 3.76 1.67 -10.48
CA ALA A 53 5.19 1.81 -10.27
C ALA A 53 5.61 1.55 -8.80
N ILE A 54 4.87 2.11 -7.84
CA ILE A 54 5.12 1.90 -6.40
C ILE A 54 4.84 0.46 -6.00
N VAL A 55 3.63 -0.05 -6.28
CA VAL A 55 3.21 -1.39 -5.87
C VAL A 55 4.09 -2.48 -6.49
N GLN A 56 4.53 -2.30 -7.72
CA GLN A 56 5.43 -3.24 -8.37
C GLN A 56 6.75 -3.39 -7.61
N LYS A 57 7.27 -2.35 -6.94
CA LYS A 57 8.46 -2.50 -6.07
C LYS A 57 8.18 -3.42 -4.89
N PHE A 58 7.08 -3.20 -4.17
CA PHE A 58 6.69 -4.05 -3.05
C PHE A 58 6.59 -5.52 -3.46
N VAL A 59 5.87 -5.79 -4.57
CA VAL A 59 5.72 -7.15 -5.11
C VAL A 59 7.05 -7.76 -5.54
N ASN A 60 7.87 -7.04 -6.32
CA ASN A 60 9.16 -7.54 -6.81
C ASN A 60 10.11 -7.92 -5.66
N TYR A 61 10.10 -7.13 -4.59
CA TYR A 61 10.94 -7.35 -3.41
C TYR A 61 10.28 -8.24 -2.35
N ARG A 62 9.09 -8.80 -2.65
CA ARG A 62 8.32 -9.68 -1.76
C ARG A 62 8.01 -9.05 -0.39
N MET A 63 7.92 -7.73 -0.34
CA MET A 63 7.47 -6.97 0.81
C MET A 63 5.98 -6.68 0.64
N ARG A 64 5.15 -7.02 1.62
CA ARG A 64 3.71 -6.79 1.51
C ARG A 64 3.36 -5.35 1.90
N LEU A 65 2.35 -4.79 1.27
CA LEU A 65 1.90 -3.41 1.48
C LEU A 65 0.46 -3.36 1.97
N ALA A 66 0.21 -2.68 3.08
CA ALA A 66 -1.12 -2.28 3.50
C ALA A 66 -1.27 -0.76 3.36
N VAL A 67 -2.29 -0.33 2.63
CA VAL A 67 -2.76 1.07 2.61
C VAL A 67 -3.94 1.17 3.57
N VAL A 68 -3.75 1.95 4.63
CA VAL A 68 -4.72 2.17 5.70
C VAL A 68 -5.42 3.51 5.52
N GLY A 69 -6.75 3.49 5.60
CA GLY A 69 -7.59 4.68 5.51
C GLY A 69 -8.74 4.49 4.53
N ASP A 70 -9.77 5.34 4.68
CA ASP A 70 -10.95 5.29 3.83
C ASP A 70 -10.63 5.71 2.38
N VAL A 71 -10.82 4.81 1.43
CA VAL A 71 -10.65 5.08 -0.02
C VAL A 71 -11.97 5.06 -0.78
N SER A 72 -13.11 4.99 -0.08
CA SER A 72 -14.45 4.83 -0.67
C SER A 72 -14.79 5.95 -1.67
N ALA A 73 -14.36 7.17 -1.41
CA ALA A 73 -14.53 8.29 -2.34
C ALA A 73 -13.81 8.05 -3.68
N HIS A 74 -12.59 7.49 -3.66
CA HIS A 74 -11.85 7.14 -4.87
C HIS A 74 -12.48 5.94 -5.60
N GLU A 75 -12.96 4.94 -4.85
CA GLU A 75 -13.68 3.80 -5.43
C GLU A 75 -15.00 4.19 -6.08
N ALA A 76 -15.73 5.16 -5.51
CA ALA A 76 -16.95 5.69 -6.08
C ALA A 76 -16.67 6.48 -7.37
N ALA A 77 -15.59 7.27 -7.38
CA ALA A 77 -15.22 8.13 -8.50
C ALA A 77 -14.59 7.36 -9.69
N SER A 78 -13.97 6.20 -9.46
CA SER A 78 -13.20 5.48 -10.48
C SER A 78 -13.47 3.98 -10.46
N LYS A 79 -14.16 3.48 -11.51
CA LYS A 79 -14.36 2.03 -11.71
C LYS A 79 -13.03 1.26 -11.79
N PRO A 80 -12.02 1.71 -12.57
CA PRO A 80 -10.73 1.02 -12.62
C PRO A 80 -10.07 0.91 -11.24
N PHE A 81 -10.07 1.99 -10.45
CA PHE A 81 -9.50 1.97 -9.10
C PHE A 81 -10.23 1.00 -8.18
N ARG A 82 -11.57 1.05 -8.17
CA ARG A 82 -12.40 0.11 -7.40
C ARG A 82 -12.17 -1.35 -7.77
N ASP A 83 -12.09 -1.65 -9.06
CA ASP A 83 -11.83 -3.02 -9.52
C ASP A 83 -10.42 -3.47 -9.10
N TRP A 84 -9.43 -2.58 -9.12
CA TRP A 84 -8.08 -2.85 -8.63
C TRP A 84 -8.00 -3.06 -7.12
N VAL A 85 -8.68 -2.24 -6.31
CA VAL A 85 -8.81 -2.43 -4.85
C VAL A 85 -9.40 -3.80 -4.54
N ARG A 86 -10.48 -4.19 -5.24
CA ARG A 86 -11.11 -5.51 -5.08
C ARG A 86 -10.17 -6.65 -5.44
N GLU A 87 -9.41 -6.53 -6.52
CA GLU A 87 -8.47 -7.57 -6.96
C GLU A 87 -7.30 -7.72 -5.99
N THR A 88 -6.64 -6.62 -5.63
CA THR A 88 -5.53 -6.62 -4.67
C THR A 88 -5.96 -7.14 -3.30
N ASN A 89 -7.13 -6.73 -2.81
CA ASN A 89 -7.74 -7.27 -1.59
C ASN A 89 -8.15 -8.75 -1.67
N ARG A 90 -8.14 -9.41 -2.83
CA ARG A 90 -8.23 -10.88 -2.89
C ARG A 90 -6.86 -11.55 -2.83
N GLY A 91 -5.81 -10.83 -3.20
CA GLY A 91 -4.43 -11.27 -3.15
C GLY A 91 -3.81 -11.24 -1.75
N LYS A 92 -2.51 -11.52 -1.69
CA LYS A 92 -1.72 -11.60 -0.44
C LYS A 92 -0.72 -10.44 -0.27
N ASP A 93 -0.42 -9.72 -1.34
CA ASP A 93 0.72 -8.79 -1.36
C ASP A 93 0.33 -7.34 -1.09
N VAL A 94 -0.89 -6.94 -1.43
CA VAL A 94 -1.36 -5.56 -1.30
C VAL A 94 -2.76 -5.52 -0.75
N TRP A 95 -2.97 -4.84 0.37
CA TRP A 95 -4.29 -4.67 0.97
C TRP A 95 -4.64 -3.20 1.15
N PHE A 96 -5.92 -2.88 0.92
CA PHE A 96 -6.57 -1.63 1.30
C PHE A 96 -7.55 -1.93 2.43
N VAL A 97 -7.37 -1.28 3.57
CA VAL A 97 -8.16 -1.49 4.79
C VAL A 97 -8.52 -0.13 5.42
N PRO A 98 -9.69 0.00 6.06
CA PRO A 98 -10.16 1.31 6.54
C PRO A 98 -9.34 1.84 7.73
N ASP A 99 -8.79 0.96 8.56
CA ASP A 99 -7.98 1.29 9.74
C ASP A 99 -6.99 0.17 10.09
N LEU A 100 -6.09 0.46 11.03
CA LEU A 100 -5.09 -0.50 11.50
C LEU A 100 -5.74 -1.69 12.23
N ALA A 101 -6.88 -1.50 12.89
CA ALA A 101 -7.59 -2.60 13.58
C ALA A 101 -8.09 -3.66 12.58
N SER A 102 -8.66 -3.21 11.46
CA SER A 102 -9.11 -4.07 10.36
C SER A 102 -7.95 -4.81 9.70
N PHE A 103 -6.78 -4.16 9.57
CA PHE A 103 -5.55 -4.83 9.14
C PHE A 103 -5.12 -5.94 10.12
N GLU A 104 -5.11 -5.62 11.41
CA GLU A 104 -4.77 -6.55 12.49
C GLU A 104 -5.70 -7.76 12.56
N GLU A 105 -7.00 -7.58 12.33
CA GLU A 105 -7.97 -8.67 12.26
C GLU A 105 -7.74 -9.55 11.03
N ARG A 106 -7.52 -8.92 9.87
CA ARG A 106 -7.34 -9.60 8.59
C ARG A 106 -6.06 -10.42 8.51
N ARG A 107 -5.01 -10.00 9.20
CA ARG A 107 -3.69 -10.65 9.16
C ARG A 107 -3.51 -11.82 10.13
N ARG A 108 -4.50 -12.08 11.00
CA ARG A 108 -4.55 -13.22 11.92
C ARG A 108 -4.79 -14.51 11.15
#